data_AF-A0A8J4WCC0-F1
#
_entry.id   AF-A0A8J4WCC0-F1
#
_cell.length_a   1.000
_cell.length_b   1.000
_cell.length_c   1.000
_cell.angle_alpha   90.00
_cell.angle_beta   90.00
_cell.angle_gamma   90.00
#
_symmetry.space_group_name_H-M   'P 1'
#
loop_
_entity.id
_entity.type
_entity.pdbx_description
1 polymer ?
#
loop_
_entity_poly.entity_id
_entity_poly.type
_entity_poly.pdbx_seq_one_letter_code
_entity_poly.pdbx_strand_id
1 'polypeptide(L)'
;MFVSRILRLASCVCRSVSSTTATSNIPISRKNVKRPGGMDIAFIEGVRTPFLVSGTQYKSLMLHDLGRYALRGLIQRTKLDKSHVGYISFGTVVQVRLNSSIQYLQDVKTANVAREAALGAGFPHSIPAHSVTMACISSNQAITSCIGGILSGTFDVAIAGGADFMSDAPIRVSRTMRSVMLSFSKVS
;
A
#
# COMPACT_ATOMS: atom_id res chain seq x y z
N MET A 1 4.69 1.83 -7.33
CA MET A 1 4.43 1.72 -5.89
C MET A 1 5.33 0.69 -5.27
N PHE A 2 6.21 1.14 -4.39
CA PHE A 2 7.15 0.31 -3.65
C PHE A 2 6.41 -0.25 -2.44
N VAL A 3 6.07 -1.54 -2.43
CA VAL A 3 5.57 -2.18 -1.21
C VAL A 3 6.78 -2.62 -0.38
N SER A 4 7.17 -1.80 0.58
CA SER A 4 8.32 -1.99 1.46
C SER A 4 7.97 -2.88 2.64
N ARG A 5 8.66 -4.01 2.78
CA ARG A 5 8.71 -4.74 4.06
C ARG A 5 9.77 -4.10 4.93
N ILE A 6 9.34 -3.52 6.05
CA ILE A 6 10.24 -2.95 7.04
C ILE A 6 10.26 -3.88 8.25
N LEU A 7 11.44 -4.41 8.59
CA LEU A 7 11.66 -5.25 9.77
C LEU A 7 12.51 -4.53 10.82
N ARG A 8 12.15 -4.75 12.08
CA ARG A 8 13.00 -4.54 13.25
C ARG A 8 14.13 -5.58 13.25
N LEU A 9 15.37 -5.13 13.16
CA LEU A 9 16.56 -5.97 13.40
C LEU A 9 16.83 -6.05 14.91
N ALA A 10 15.99 -6.77 15.64
CA ALA A 10 16.36 -7.25 16.96
C ALA A 10 16.84 -8.71 16.80
N SER A 11 18.16 -8.90 16.87
CA SER A 11 18.85 -10.21 16.95
C SER A 11 18.60 -11.24 15.83
N CYS A 12 18.68 -10.85 14.55
CA CYS A 12 18.92 -11.85 13.51
C CYS A 12 20.38 -12.31 13.58
N VAL A 13 20.62 -13.42 14.30
CA VAL A 13 21.86 -14.21 14.12
C VAL A 13 21.81 -14.74 12.70
N CYS A 14 22.47 -14.05 11.77
CA CYS A 14 22.73 -14.54 10.43
C CYS A 14 23.57 -15.82 10.53
N ARG A 15 22.93 -16.99 10.65
CA ARG A 15 23.56 -18.25 10.24
C ARG A 15 23.67 -18.21 8.72
N SER A 16 24.88 -17.98 8.23
CA SER A 16 25.22 -18.05 6.82
C SER A 16 24.97 -19.48 6.32
N VAL A 17 23.86 -19.69 5.61
CA VAL A 17 23.68 -20.86 4.76
C VAL A 17 24.18 -20.45 3.37
N SER A 18 25.41 -20.86 3.06
CA SER A 18 26.03 -20.68 1.76
C SER A 18 25.33 -21.55 0.73
N SER A 19 24.59 -20.95 -0.20
CA SER A 19 24.17 -21.61 -1.44
C SER A 19 24.72 -20.83 -2.62
N THR A 20 25.68 -21.46 -3.30
CA THR A 20 26.40 -20.99 -4.48
C THR A 20 25.49 -20.94 -5.70
N THR A 21 25.10 -19.74 -6.15
CA THR A 21 24.77 -19.50 -7.57
C THR A 21 25.00 -18.02 -7.89
N ALA A 22 25.72 -17.77 -8.98
CA ALA A 22 26.38 -16.50 -9.30
C ALA A 22 25.41 -15.30 -9.49
N THR A 23 25.69 -14.21 -8.78
CA THR A 23 25.19 -12.86 -9.07
C THR A 23 26.28 -11.84 -8.76
N SER A 24 26.46 -10.88 -9.67
CA SER A 24 27.47 -9.81 -9.67
C SER A 24 27.89 -9.29 -8.28
N ASN A 25 29.17 -9.50 -7.95
CA ASN A 25 29.83 -8.95 -6.77
C ASN A 25 29.98 -7.43 -6.91
N ILE A 26 28.95 -6.67 -6.51
CA ILE A 26 29.13 -5.27 -6.11
C ILE A 26 29.41 -5.30 -4.60
N PRO A 27 30.63 -4.99 -4.14
CA PRO A 27 30.91 -4.89 -2.72
C PRO A 27 30.24 -3.61 -2.20
N ILE A 28 28.97 -3.71 -1.80
CA ILE A 28 28.30 -2.65 -1.05
C ILE A 28 28.97 -2.61 0.32
N SER A 29 29.95 -1.72 0.47
CA SER A 29 30.57 -1.40 1.76
C SER A 29 29.48 -0.88 2.69
N ARG A 30 28.94 -1.77 3.53
CA ARG A 30 27.97 -1.44 4.56
C ARG A 30 28.68 -0.61 5.62
N LYS A 31 28.74 0.70 5.45
CA LYS A 31 29.07 1.62 6.55
C LYS A 31 28.04 1.37 7.65
N ASN A 32 28.46 0.76 8.75
CA ASN A 32 27.64 0.57 9.93
C ASN A 32 27.48 1.96 10.58
N VAL A 33 26.44 2.68 10.16
CA VAL A 33 26.06 3.96 10.76
C VAL A 33 25.51 3.64 12.14
N LYS A 34 26.38 3.57 13.15
CA LYS A 34 25.96 3.46 14.56
C LYS A 34 25.20 4.73 14.92
N ARG A 35 23.87 4.68 14.84
CA ARG A 35 22.99 5.75 15.30
C ARG A 35 22.96 5.71 16.84
N PRO A 36 23.15 6.84 17.54
CA PRO A 36 23.16 6.83 19.00
C PRO A 36 21.77 6.45 19.53
N GLY A 37 21.68 5.31 20.21
CA GLY A 37 20.48 4.84 20.95
C GLY A 37 19.33 4.20 20.13
N GLY A 38 19.47 4.03 18.82
CA GLY A 38 18.30 3.80 17.95
C GLY A 38 18.21 2.42 17.31
N MET A 39 17.03 1.83 17.38
CA MET A 39 16.63 0.58 16.73
C MET A 39 16.91 0.60 15.21
N ASP A 40 17.51 -0.47 14.70
CA ASP A 40 17.80 -0.61 13.26
C ASP A 40 16.60 -1.12 12.47
N ILE A 41 16.30 -0.37 11.42
CA ILE A 41 15.15 -0.55 10.56
C ILE A 41 15.68 -0.93 9.19
N ALA A 42 15.31 -2.12 8.72
CA ALA A 42 15.74 -2.64 7.43
C ALA A 42 14.59 -2.72 6.42
N PHE A 43 14.86 -2.26 5.21
CA PHE A 43 14.06 -2.56 4.02
C PHE A 43 14.44 -3.95 3.52
N ILE A 44 13.47 -4.86 3.43
CA ILE A 44 13.74 -6.24 2.98
C ILE A 44 13.49 -6.40 1.50
N GLU A 45 12.27 -6.11 1.05
CA GLU A 45 11.83 -6.42 -0.31
C GLU A 45 10.81 -5.39 -0.80
N GLY A 46 10.80 -5.18 -2.13
CA GLY A 46 9.94 -4.24 -2.82
C GLY A 46 9.24 -4.87 -4.01
N VAL A 47 7.91 -4.75 -4.08
CA VAL A 47 7.12 -5.20 -5.25
C VAL A 47 6.28 -4.05 -5.78
N ARG A 48 6.07 -4.05 -7.10
CA ARG A 48 5.15 -3.16 -7.80
C ARG A 48 4.39 -3.90 -8.90
N THR A 49 3.22 -3.41 -9.25
CA THR A 49 2.54 -3.75 -10.50
C THR A 49 3.22 -3.03 -11.69
N PRO A 50 3.05 -3.53 -12.93
CA PRO A 50 3.51 -2.81 -14.12
C PRO A 50 2.75 -1.48 -14.25
N PHE A 51 3.47 -0.41 -14.59
CA PHE A 51 2.86 0.88 -14.89
C PHE A 51 2.31 0.84 -16.30
N LEU A 52 1.00 1.03 -16.43
CA LEU A 52 0.30 1.05 -17.69
C LEU A 52 -0.24 2.45 -17.95
N VAL A 53 -0.39 2.79 -19.23
CA VAL A 53 -1.01 4.05 -19.64
C VAL A 53 -2.47 4.05 -19.22
N SER A 54 -2.95 5.18 -18.72
CA SER A 54 -4.34 5.32 -18.28
C SER A 54 -5.31 5.04 -19.43
N GLY A 55 -6.41 4.32 -19.16
CA GLY A 55 -7.42 3.96 -20.15
C GLY A 55 -7.14 2.67 -20.91
N THR A 56 -6.02 1.99 -20.64
CA THR A 56 -5.65 0.72 -21.26
C THR A 56 -6.15 -0.50 -20.46
N GLN A 57 -5.27 -1.41 -20.05
CA GLN A 57 -5.64 -2.74 -19.53
C GLN A 57 -6.19 -2.72 -18.10
N TYR A 58 -5.91 -1.69 -17.30
CA TYR A 58 -6.44 -1.59 -15.94
C TYR A 58 -7.84 -0.99 -15.83
N LYS A 59 -8.47 -0.59 -16.95
CA LYS A 59 -9.75 0.11 -16.95
C LYS A 59 -10.87 -0.64 -16.20
N SER A 60 -10.87 -1.97 -16.24
CA SER A 60 -11.89 -2.81 -15.59
C SER A 60 -11.60 -3.14 -14.13
N LEU A 61 -10.38 -2.87 -13.62
CA LEU A 61 -9.97 -3.27 -12.28
C LEU A 61 -10.35 -2.24 -11.24
N MET A 62 -10.49 -2.69 -9.97
CA MET A 62 -10.59 -1.78 -8.84
C MET A 62 -9.26 -1.22 -8.31
N LEU A 63 -9.29 -0.11 -7.58
CA LEU A 63 -8.10 0.52 -7.02
C LEU A 63 -7.49 -0.39 -5.93
N HIS A 64 -8.36 -0.92 -5.08
CA HIS A 64 -7.99 -1.93 -4.09
C HIS A 64 -7.57 -3.25 -4.75
N ASP A 65 -8.03 -3.58 -5.96
CA ASP A 65 -7.54 -4.75 -6.70
C ASP A 65 -6.08 -4.58 -7.11
N LEU A 66 -5.70 -3.38 -7.55
CA LEU A 66 -4.30 -3.09 -7.89
C LEU A 66 -3.41 -3.20 -6.64
N GLY A 67 -3.89 -2.70 -5.50
CA GLY A 67 -3.24 -2.89 -4.19
C GLY A 67 -3.16 -4.37 -3.78
N ARG A 68 -4.25 -5.13 -3.98
CA ARG A 68 -4.31 -6.57 -3.72
C ARG A 68 -3.27 -7.34 -4.52
N TYR A 69 -3.13 -7.06 -5.82
CA TYR A 69 -2.11 -7.71 -6.66
C TYR A 69 -0.70 -7.39 -6.18
N ALA A 70 -0.42 -6.15 -5.81
CA ALA A 70 0.88 -5.76 -5.26
C ALA A 70 1.19 -6.48 -3.95
N LEU A 71 0.22 -6.55 -3.03
CA LEU A 71 0.34 -7.26 -1.76
C LEU A 71 0.53 -8.77 -1.93
N ARG A 72 -0.23 -9.40 -2.83
CA ARG A 72 -0.06 -10.83 -3.15
C ARG A 72 1.32 -11.10 -3.74
N GLY A 73 1.79 -10.26 -4.66
CA GLY A 73 3.12 -10.37 -5.24
C GLY A 73 4.23 -10.24 -4.19
N LEU A 74 4.06 -9.33 -3.21
CA LEU A 74 4.99 -9.19 -2.10
C LEU A 74 5.05 -10.47 -1.25
N ILE A 75 3.90 -11.02 -0.84
CA ILE A 75 3.86 -12.25 -0.05
C ILE A 75 4.44 -13.44 -0.82
N GLN A 76 4.14 -13.55 -2.12
CA GLN A 76 4.70 -14.60 -2.97
C GLN A 76 6.22 -14.53 -3.09
N ARG A 77 6.81 -13.33 -3.24
CA ARG A 77 8.27 -13.17 -3.31
C ARG A 77 8.95 -13.38 -1.96
N THR A 78 8.38 -12.83 -0.90
CA THR A 78 8.98 -12.87 0.44
C THR A 78 8.74 -14.18 1.18
N LYS A 79 7.76 -14.99 0.74
CA LYS A 79 7.31 -16.23 1.40
C LYS A 79 7.04 -16.04 2.90
N LEU A 80 6.59 -14.85 3.27
CA LEU A 80 6.36 -14.42 4.64
C LEU A 80 4.99 -14.92 5.11
N ASP A 81 4.92 -15.48 6.31
CA ASP A 81 3.63 -15.78 6.92
C ASP A 81 2.88 -14.49 7.30
N LYS A 82 1.66 -14.34 6.81
CA LYS A 82 0.87 -13.09 6.93
C LYS A 82 0.60 -12.70 8.38
N SER A 83 0.63 -13.65 9.31
CA SER A 83 0.41 -13.42 10.75
C SER A 83 1.47 -12.51 11.39
N HIS A 84 2.70 -12.51 10.87
CA HIS A 84 3.80 -11.72 11.42
C HIS A 84 3.71 -10.23 11.06
N VAL A 85 2.82 -9.84 10.16
CA VAL A 85 2.65 -8.44 9.77
C VAL A 85 1.80 -7.74 10.82
N GLY A 86 2.37 -6.76 11.53
CA GLY A 86 1.65 -6.02 12.56
C GLY A 86 0.79 -4.89 12.00
N TYR A 87 1.19 -4.32 10.85
CA TYR A 87 0.55 -3.10 10.36
C TYR A 87 0.71 -2.89 8.84
N ILE A 88 -0.32 -2.35 8.18
CA ILE A 88 -0.30 -2.04 6.75
C ILE A 88 -0.68 -0.57 6.50
N SER A 89 0.15 0.17 5.77
CA SER A 89 -0.17 1.55 5.34
C SER A 89 -0.06 1.68 3.83
N PHE A 90 -1.07 2.24 3.17
CA PHE A 90 -1.08 2.48 1.72
C PHE A 90 -1.31 3.95 1.39
N GLY A 91 -0.44 4.51 0.57
CA GLY A 91 -0.60 5.82 -0.03
C GLY A 91 -1.56 5.78 -1.23
N THR A 92 -2.51 6.70 -1.26
CA THR A 92 -3.40 6.90 -2.42
C THR A 92 -3.87 8.35 -2.49
N VAL A 93 -3.88 8.92 -3.70
CA VAL A 93 -4.31 10.30 -3.94
C VAL A 93 -5.77 10.35 -4.35
N VAL A 94 -6.13 9.52 -5.33
CA VAL A 94 -7.48 9.50 -5.90
C VAL A 94 -8.17 8.23 -5.44
N GLN A 95 -8.98 8.37 -4.40
CA GLN A 95 -9.70 7.28 -3.75
C GLN A 95 -11.01 6.90 -4.45
N VAL A 96 -11.13 7.21 -5.75
CA VAL A 96 -12.42 7.17 -6.44
C VAL A 96 -12.43 6.07 -7.48
N ARG A 97 -13.38 5.15 -7.31
CA ARG A 97 -14.18 4.61 -8.41
C ARG A 97 -15.63 4.71 -7.99
N LEU A 98 -16.48 4.90 -8.99
CA LEU A 98 -17.92 4.83 -8.88
C LEU A 98 -18.31 3.55 -9.60
N ASN A 99 -18.72 2.50 -8.90
CA ASN A 99 -19.29 1.37 -9.62
C ASN A 99 -20.68 1.76 -10.13
N SER A 100 -20.79 1.97 -11.45
CA SER A 100 -22.02 1.95 -12.26
C SER A 100 -23.25 2.75 -11.78
N SER A 101 -23.58 3.74 -12.60
CA SER A 101 -24.88 4.36 -12.83
C SER A 101 -25.20 5.65 -12.07
N ILE A 102 -25.29 5.72 -10.74
CA ILE A 102 -25.65 6.98 -10.05
C ILE A 102 -25.05 7.02 -8.64
N GLN A 103 -23.72 6.97 -8.53
CA GLN A 103 -23.10 7.14 -7.23
C GLN A 103 -22.15 8.33 -7.29
N TYR A 104 -22.66 9.53 -7.05
CA TYR A 104 -21.84 10.74 -6.88
C TYR A 104 -21.37 10.92 -5.41
N LEU A 105 -21.35 9.82 -4.68
CA LEU A 105 -20.90 9.72 -3.30
C LEU A 105 -19.70 8.79 -3.35
N GLN A 106 -18.64 9.12 -2.60
CA GLN A 106 -17.56 8.17 -2.33
C GLN A 106 -18.21 6.81 -2.06
N ASP A 107 -17.88 5.78 -2.84
CA ASP A 107 -18.35 4.43 -2.57
C ASP A 107 -18.00 4.16 -1.10
N VAL A 108 -19.01 4.14 -0.22
CA VAL A 108 -18.85 3.97 1.24
C VAL A 108 -18.09 2.68 1.55
N LYS A 109 -18.06 1.76 0.57
CA LYS A 109 -17.33 0.50 0.56
C LYS A 109 -15.80 0.65 0.47
N THR A 110 -15.24 1.78 0.05
CA THR A 110 -13.78 1.92 -0.19
C THR A 110 -13.14 3.12 0.51
N ALA A 111 -13.68 3.58 1.63
CA ALA A 111 -13.08 4.69 2.39
C ALA A 111 -11.62 4.40 2.82
N ASN A 112 -11.28 3.13 3.02
CA ASN A 112 -9.92 2.70 3.36
C ASN A 112 -9.39 1.66 2.36
N VAL A 113 -8.80 2.14 1.27
CA VAL A 113 -8.21 1.32 0.19
C VAL A 113 -7.19 0.31 0.73
N ALA A 114 -6.37 0.70 1.71
CA ALA A 114 -5.40 -0.18 2.36
C ALA A 114 -6.06 -1.41 2.99
N ARG A 115 -7.19 -1.21 3.67
CA ARG A 115 -7.92 -2.28 4.36
C ARG A 115 -8.57 -3.24 3.37
N GLU A 116 -9.25 -2.71 2.36
CA GLU A 116 -9.88 -3.54 1.33
C GLU A 116 -8.83 -4.35 0.53
N ALA A 117 -7.71 -3.72 0.18
CA ALA A 117 -6.61 -4.41 -0.50
C ALA A 117 -5.99 -5.52 0.37
N ALA A 118 -5.81 -5.27 1.68
CA ALA A 118 -5.27 -6.26 2.61
C ALA A 118 -6.22 -7.46 2.79
N LEU A 119 -7.52 -7.22 2.99
CA LEU A 119 -8.52 -8.27 3.09
C LEU A 119 -8.61 -9.07 1.79
N GLY A 120 -8.63 -8.40 0.63
CA GLY A 120 -8.60 -9.07 -0.68
C GLY A 120 -7.33 -9.89 -0.93
N ALA A 121 -6.18 -9.47 -0.39
CA ALA A 121 -4.93 -10.24 -0.44
C ALA A 121 -4.89 -11.41 0.56
N GLY A 122 -5.91 -11.54 1.40
CA GLY A 122 -6.08 -12.61 2.39
C GLY A 122 -5.21 -12.41 3.63
N PHE A 123 -4.96 -11.18 4.05
CA PHE A 123 -4.41 -10.90 5.37
C PHE A 123 -5.49 -11.12 6.45
N PRO A 124 -5.10 -11.57 7.66
CA PRO A 124 -6.04 -11.78 8.75
C PRO A 124 -6.72 -10.47 9.19
N HIS A 125 -7.94 -10.59 9.69
CA HIS A 125 -8.75 -9.44 10.09
C HIS A 125 -8.19 -8.71 11.31
N SER A 126 -7.34 -9.37 12.11
CA SER A 126 -6.65 -8.78 13.26
C SER A 126 -5.67 -7.67 12.88
N ILE A 127 -5.14 -7.67 11.65
CA ILE A 127 -4.11 -6.71 11.24
C ILE A 127 -4.75 -5.38 10.89
N PRO A 128 -4.44 -4.28 11.59
CA PRO A 128 -4.92 -2.96 11.20
C PRO A 128 -4.28 -2.48 9.90
N ALA A 129 -5.06 -1.76 9.09
CA ALA A 129 -4.58 -1.12 7.87
C ALA A 129 -5.20 0.27 7.72
N HIS A 130 -4.43 1.24 7.23
CA HIS A 130 -4.95 2.59 6.95
C HIS A 130 -4.40 3.16 5.64
N SER A 131 -5.18 4.06 5.06
CA SER A 131 -4.81 4.78 3.84
C SER A 131 -4.33 6.18 4.20
N VAL A 132 -3.24 6.63 3.57
CA VAL A 132 -2.73 8.00 3.72
C VAL A 132 -2.77 8.73 2.39
N THR A 133 -3.00 10.04 2.44
CA THR A 133 -2.99 10.90 1.27
C THR A 133 -2.11 12.12 1.52
N MET A 134 -1.15 12.31 0.63
CA MET A 134 -0.22 13.43 0.59
C MET A 134 0.25 13.63 -0.85
N ALA A 135 -0.69 13.86 -1.77
CA ALA A 135 -0.44 14.06 -3.20
C ALA A 135 0.58 13.04 -3.76
N CYS A 136 1.48 13.46 -4.64
CA CYS A 136 2.47 12.59 -5.28
C CYS A 136 3.37 11.82 -4.30
N ILE A 137 3.50 12.29 -3.05
CA ILE A 137 4.34 11.69 -2.02
C ILE A 137 3.55 10.78 -1.06
N SER A 138 2.29 10.47 -1.35
CA SER A 138 1.45 9.61 -0.50
C SER A 138 2.09 8.26 -0.16
N SER A 139 2.77 7.62 -1.13
CA SER A 139 3.47 6.35 -0.88
C SER A 139 4.67 6.52 0.05
N ASN A 140 5.38 7.65 -0.03
CA ASN A 140 6.49 7.95 0.88
C ASN A 140 5.96 8.24 2.28
N GLN A 141 4.83 8.95 2.39
CA GLN A 141 4.19 9.17 3.68
C GLN A 141 3.80 7.86 4.35
N ALA A 142 3.29 6.87 3.60
CA ALA A 142 2.98 5.55 4.14
C ALA A 142 4.23 4.86 4.72
N ILE A 143 5.37 4.97 4.02
CA ILE A 143 6.66 4.47 4.50
C ILE A 143 7.07 5.16 5.80
N THR A 144 7.00 6.49 5.84
CA THR A 144 7.33 7.29 7.03
C THR A 144 6.44 6.93 8.22
N SER A 145 5.13 6.75 8.01
CA SER A 145 4.19 6.33 9.05
C SER A 145 4.53 4.94 9.62
N CYS A 146 4.89 3.99 8.76
CA CYS A 146 5.35 2.67 9.21
C CYS A 146 6.67 2.73 9.97
N ILE A 147 7.64 3.53 9.51
CA ILE A 147 8.91 3.75 10.22
C ILE A 147 8.65 4.34 11.61
N GLY A 148 7.79 5.36 11.71
CA GLY A 148 7.41 5.97 12.97
C GLY A 148 6.82 4.96 13.96
N GLY A 149 5.92 4.08 13.49
CA GLY A 149 5.32 3.04 14.32
C GLY A 149 6.29 1.94 14.77
N ILE A 150 7.32 1.63 13.96
CA ILE A 150 8.39 0.70 14.35
C ILE A 150 9.32 1.35 15.37
N LEU A 151 9.68 2.62 15.16
CA LEU A 151 10.51 3.37 16.11
C LEU A 151 9.81 3.56 17.46
N SER A 152 8.49 3.74 17.48
CA SER A 152 7.69 3.81 18.71
C SER A 152 7.48 2.46 19.39
N GLY A 153 7.88 1.35 18.76
CA GLY A 153 7.68 0.00 19.28
C GLY A 153 6.23 -0.49 19.22
N THR A 154 5.37 0.15 18.41
CA THR A 154 3.96 -0.27 18.26
C THR A 154 3.84 -1.58 17.48
N PHE A 155 4.74 -1.82 16.54
CA PHE A 155 4.83 -3.05 15.76
C PHE A 155 6.25 -3.27 15.22
N ASP A 156 6.64 -4.52 15.00
CA ASP A 156 8.00 -4.87 14.53
C ASP A 156 8.12 -5.04 13.02
N VAL A 157 7.00 -5.39 12.38
CA VAL A 157 6.89 -5.64 10.94
C VAL A 157 5.72 -4.86 10.39
N ALA A 158 6.01 -4.03 9.39
CA ALA A 158 5.00 -3.30 8.67
C ALA A 158 5.17 -3.41 7.17
N ILE A 159 4.05 -3.29 6.48
CA ILE A 159 3.99 -3.19 5.02
C ILE A 159 3.56 -1.78 4.67
N ALA A 160 4.45 -1.02 4.05
CA ALA A 160 4.14 0.28 3.49
C ALA A 160 4.03 0.18 1.97
N GLY A 161 3.08 0.86 1.34
CA GLY A 161 2.93 0.84 -0.10
C GLY A 161 1.98 1.91 -0.61
N GLY A 162 1.33 1.63 -1.74
CA GLY A 162 0.27 2.47 -2.25
C GLY A 162 -0.39 1.88 -3.49
N ALA A 163 -1.53 2.46 -3.88
CA ALA A 163 -2.19 2.23 -5.17
C ALA A 163 -2.79 3.54 -5.69
N ASP A 164 -2.67 3.81 -7.00
CA ASP A 164 -3.35 4.94 -7.67
C ASP A 164 -3.90 4.48 -9.03
N PHE A 165 -5.04 5.05 -9.40
CA PHE A 165 -5.77 4.69 -10.61
C PHE A 165 -6.38 5.94 -11.26
N MET A 166 -5.94 6.26 -12.48
CA MET A 166 -6.35 7.48 -13.20
C MET A 166 -7.31 7.21 -14.37
N SER A 167 -7.66 5.96 -14.65
CA SER A 167 -8.42 5.62 -15.87
C SER A 167 -9.91 5.89 -15.77
N ASP A 168 -10.39 6.21 -14.57
CA ASP A 168 -11.76 6.60 -14.30
C ASP A 168 -11.77 7.83 -13.39
N ALA A 169 -11.32 8.97 -13.93
CA ALA A 169 -11.33 10.22 -13.19
C ALA A 169 -12.76 10.74 -13.06
N PRO A 170 -13.24 11.12 -11.86
CA PRO A 170 -14.61 11.55 -11.66
C PRO A 170 -14.90 12.86 -12.39
N ILE A 171 -16.00 12.89 -13.12
CA ILE A 171 -16.53 14.13 -13.72
C ILE A 171 -17.04 15.02 -12.58
N ARG A 172 -16.47 16.21 -12.45
CA ARG A 172 -16.91 17.21 -11.47
C ARG A 172 -18.11 17.96 -12.05
N VAL A 173 -19.32 17.66 -11.58
CA VAL A 173 -20.51 18.48 -11.87
C VAL A 173 -20.55 19.70 -10.97
N SER A 174 -21.14 20.80 -11.45
CA SER A 174 -21.32 22.01 -10.65
C SER A 174 -22.22 21.74 -9.45
N ARG A 175 -22.06 22.51 -8.36
CA ARG A 175 -22.85 22.34 -7.13
C ARG A 175 -24.36 22.48 -7.40
N THR A 176 -24.73 23.40 -8.28
CA THR A 176 -26.12 23.62 -8.71
C THR A 176 -26.69 22.39 -9.43
N MET A 177 -25.95 21.83 -10.39
CA MET A 177 -26.37 20.64 -11.13
C MET A 177 -26.44 19.40 -10.22
N ARG A 178 -25.49 19.26 -9.28
CA ARG A 178 -25.53 18.22 -8.23
C ARG A 178 -26.82 18.30 -7.42
N SER A 179 -27.19 19.49 -6.95
CA SER A 179 -28.37 19.69 -6.10
C SER A 179 -29.66 19.31 -6.82
N VAL A 180 -29.78 19.72 -8.08
CA VAL A 180 -30.95 19.41 -8.93
C VAL A 180 -31.07 17.90 -9.17
N MET A 181 -29.96 17.22 -9.47
CA MET A 181 -29.97 15.77 -9.67
C MET A 181 -30.32 14.98 -8.39
N LEU A 182 -29.82 15.44 -7.23
CA LEU A 182 -30.14 14.85 -5.93
C LEU A 182 -31.57 15.15 -5.45
N SER A 183 -32.19 16.25 -5.88
CA SER A 183 -33.61 16.52 -5.58
C SER A 183 -34.53 15.62 -6.38
N PHE A 184 -34.22 15.33 -7.65
CA PHE A 184 -35.00 14.39 -8.46
C PHE A 184 -34.96 12.95 -7.90
N SER A 185 -33.85 12.54 -7.30
CA SER A 185 -33.70 11.20 -6.73
C SER A 185 -34.46 10.98 -5.40
N LYS A 186 -34.99 12.05 -4.78
CA LYS A 186 -35.79 11.94 -3.53
C LYS A 186 -37.30 11.80 -3.77
N VAL A 187 -37.75 11.96 -5.01
CA VAL A 187 -39.17 12.01 -5.39
C VAL A 187 -39.64 10.67 -5.98
N SER A 188 -38.78 9.64 -5.98
CA SER A 188 -39.10 8.24 -6.32
C SER A 188 -38.96 7.38 -5.09
#